data_AF-A0A537VPI8-F1
#
_entry.id   AF-A0A537VPI8-F1
#
_cell.length_a   1.000
_cell.length_b   1.000
_cell.length_c   1.000
_cell.angle_alpha   90.00
_cell.angle_beta   90.00
_cell.angle_gamma   90.00
#
_symmetry.space_group_name_H-M   'P 1'
#
loop_
_entity.id
_entity.type
_entity.pdbx_description
1 polymer ?
#
loop_
_entity_poly.entity_id
_entity_poly.type
_entity_poly.pdbx_seq_one_letter_code
_entity_poly.pdbx_strand_id
1 'polypeptide(L)'
;MNRPGGEVRQRADTSGALLSLLAHDLREPLGPIELALSMIIEASSPDTAEIAGYAEANCRRMQRLIDAVLWAMRPPGALEREPADLAQIASAAAEIARVLGTACSVVAESCDVDVVPAAMRDAIASLLDCIPDRVTAVL
;
A
#
# COMPACT_ATOMS: atom_id res chain seq x y z
N MET A 1 16.10 38.37 -9.47
CA MET A 1 16.51 37.23 -10.33
C MET A 1 15.95 35.97 -9.68
N ASN A 2 14.74 35.56 -10.08
CA ASN A 2 14.07 34.38 -9.53
C ASN A 2 14.72 33.12 -10.12
N ARG A 3 15.16 32.21 -9.25
CA ARG A 3 15.76 30.94 -9.67
C ARG A 3 14.66 30.02 -10.22
N PRO A 4 14.79 29.49 -11.44
CA PRO A 4 13.78 28.61 -12.07
C PRO A 4 13.52 27.29 -11.31
N GLY A 5 14.34 26.95 -10.31
CA GLY A 5 14.14 25.76 -9.46
C GLY A 5 13.13 25.94 -8.31
N GLY A 6 12.75 27.17 -7.93
CA GLY A 6 11.80 27.41 -6.83
C GLY A 6 10.34 27.17 -7.20
N GLU A 7 9.95 27.64 -8.38
CA GLU A 7 8.57 27.54 -8.89
C GLU A 7 8.17 26.09 -9.22
N VAL A 8 9.11 25.29 -9.73
CA VAL A 8 8.91 23.86 -10.02
C VAL A 8 8.71 23.06 -8.72
N ARG A 9 9.43 23.39 -7.65
CA ARG A 9 9.35 22.69 -6.36
C ARG A 9 8.05 23.02 -5.62
N GLN A 10 7.68 24.30 -5.58
CA GLN A 10 6.42 24.77 -5.00
C GLN A 10 5.18 24.16 -5.68
N ARG A 11 5.23 24.01 -7.03
CA ARG A 11 4.15 23.39 -7.79
C ARG A 11 4.05 21.87 -7.53
N ALA A 12 5.19 21.18 -7.41
CA ALA A 12 5.22 19.76 -7.03
C ALA A 12 4.67 19.53 -5.61
N ASP A 13 5.03 20.40 -4.65
CA ASP A 13 4.56 20.31 -3.26
C ASP A 13 3.04 20.53 -3.14
N THR A 14 2.49 21.47 -3.92
CA THR A 14 1.04 21.73 -3.96
C THR A 14 0.26 20.57 -4.57
N SER A 15 0.80 19.94 -5.61
CA SER A 15 0.22 18.73 -6.21
C SER A 15 0.27 17.53 -5.28
N GLY A 16 1.35 17.36 -4.51
CA GLY A 16 1.46 16.31 -3.49
C GLY A 16 0.43 16.46 -2.36
N ALA A 17 0.27 17.67 -1.83
CA ALA A 17 -0.70 17.94 -0.77
C ALA A 17 -2.15 17.71 -1.22
N LEU A 18 -2.50 18.16 -2.43
CA LEU A 18 -3.84 17.94 -3.00
C LEU A 18 -4.13 16.45 -3.21
N LEU A 19 -3.16 15.69 -3.74
CA LEU A 19 -3.33 14.24 -3.94
C LEU A 19 -3.43 13.49 -2.61
N SER A 20 -2.70 13.93 -1.58
CA SER A 20 -2.82 13.34 -0.24
C SER A 20 -4.22 13.57 0.37
N LEU A 21 -4.81 14.75 0.16
CA LEU A 21 -6.18 15.05 0.58
C LEU A 21 -7.19 14.19 -0.19
N LEU A 22 -7.09 14.15 -1.52
CA LEU A 22 -7.98 13.34 -2.35
C LEU A 22 -7.89 11.85 -2.02
N ALA A 23 -6.68 11.34 -1.75
CA ALA A 23 -6.51 9.96 -1.34
C ALA A 23 -7.16 9.64 0.00
N HIS A 24 -7.11 10.58 0.95
CA HIS A 24 -7.82 10.45 2.23
C HIS A 24 -9.33 10.37 2.00
N ASP A 25 -9.89 11.35 1.28
CA ASP A 25 -11.32 11.45 0.99
C ASP A 25 -11.84 10.25 0.16
N LEU A 26 -10.99 9.62 -0.66
CA LEU A 26 -11.33 8.42 -1.44
C LEU A 26 -11.23 7.14 -0.61
N ARG A 27 -10.27 7.03 0.32
CA ARG A 27 -10.18 5.84 1.20
C ARG A 27 -11.34 5.76 2.18
N GLU A 28 -11.82 6.90 2.66
CA GLU A 28 -12.92 6.98 3.63
C GLU A 28 -14.21 6.27 3.19
N PRO A 29 -14.71 6.41 1.94
CA PRO A 29 -15.85 5.63 1.46
C PRO A 29 -15.49 4.21 1.02
N LEU A 30 -14.26 3.94 0.55
CA LEU A 30 -13.88 2.64 0.02
C LEU A 30 -13.84 1.55 1.09
N GLY A 31 -13.34 1.86 2.29
CA GLY A 31 -13.29 0.89 3.40
C GLY A 31 -14.68 0.37 3.81
N PRO A 32 -15.66 1.25 4.11
CA PRO A 32 -17.04 0.84 4.41
C PRO A 32 -17.72 0.09 3.27
N ILE A 33 -17.45 0.45 2.00
CA ILE A 33 -17.99 -0.27 0.85
C ILE A 33 -17.43 -1.69 0.80
N GLU A 34 -16.12 -1.86 1.00
CA GLU A 34 -15.49 -3.17 1.06
C GLU A 34 -16.09 -4.04 2.18
N LEU A 35 -16.28 -3.47 3.37
CA LEU A 35 -16.94 -4.17 4.48
C LEU A 35 -18.37 -4.59 4.13
N ALA A 36 -19.17 -3.68 3.56
CA ALA A 36 -20.54 -4.01 3.15
C ALA A 36 -20.57 -5.12 2.08
N LEU A 37 -19.62 -5.11 1.14
CA LEU A 37 -19.49 -6.16 0.13
C LEU A 37 -19.10 -7.51 0.76
N SER A 38 -18.16 -7.52 1.71
CA SER A 38 -17.81 -8.76 2.45
C SER A 38 -19.01 -9.36 3.20
N MET A 39 -19.85 -8.52 3.81
CA MET A 39 -21.08 -8.96 4.47
C MET A 39 -22.10 -9.52 3.47
N ILE A 40 -22.21 -8.92 2.27
CA ILE A 40 -23.09 -9.42 1.20
C ILE A 40 -22.59 -10.78 0.70
N ILE A 41 -21.28 -10.96 0.52
CA ILE A 41 -20.67 -12.23 0.10
C ILE A 41 -21.02 -13.34 1.10
N GLU A 42 -20.92 -13.07 2.40
CA GLU A 42 -21.22 -14.06 3.45
C GLU A 42 -22.72 -14.41 3.55
N ALA A 43 -23.62 -13.45 3.29
CA ALA A 43 -25.05 -13.61 3.54
C ALA A 43 -25.90 -14.00 2.32
N SER A 44 -25.33 -14.07 1.12
CA SER A 44 -26.10 -14.17 -0.14
C SER A 44 -25.97 -15.52 -0.85
N SER A 45 -26.83 -15.74 -1.85
CA SER A 45 -26.69 -16.87 -2.78
C SER A 45 -25.36 -16.81 -3.56
N PRO A 46 -24.85 -17.95 -4.06
CA PRO A 46 -23.57 -18.00 -4.78
C PRO A 46 -23.45 -16.97 -5.93
N ASP A 47 -24.49 -16.81 -6.74
CA ASP A 47 -24.49 -15.86 -7.86
C ASP A 47 -24.34 -14.39 -7.40
N THR A 48 -25.00 -14.02 -6.30
CA THR A 48 -24.89 -12.68 -5.71
C THR A 48 -23.53 -12.49 -5.04
N ALA A 49 -23.02 -13.53 -4.37
CA ALA A 49 -21.70 -13.52 -3.76
C ALA A 49 -20.59 -13.36 -4.80
N GLU A 50 -20.74 -13.95 -6.00
CA GLU A 50 -19.79 -13.77 -7.09
C GLU A 50 -19.74 -12.31 -7.58
N ILE A 51 -20.91 -11.70 -7.81
CA ILE A 51 -21.01 -10.28 -8.22
C ILE A 51 -20.42 -9.36 -7.14
N ALA A 52 -20.75 -9.61 -5.87
CA ALA A 52 -20.21 -8.84 -4.75
C ALA A 52 -18.69 -9.02 -4.62
N GLY A 53 -18.17 -10.22 -4.85
CA GLY A 53 -16.74 -10.51 -4.90
C GLY A 53 -16.01 -9.73 -6.00
N TYR A 54 -16.60 -9.62 -7.20
CA TYR A 54 -16.04 -8.77 -8.25
C TYR A 54 -16.00 -7.29 -7.84
N ALA A 55 -17.05 -6.79 -7.19
CA ALA A 55 -17.08 -5.40 -6.71
C ALA A 55 -16.05 -5.17 -5.59
N GLU A 56 -15.88 -6.12 -4.67
CA GLU A 56 -14.92 -6.07 -3.58
C GLU A 56 -13.48 -6.02 -4.12
N ALA A 57 -13.17 -6.90 -5.09
CA ALA A 57 -11.88 -6.92 -5.76
C ALA A 57 -11.56 -5.59 -6.47
N ASN A 58 -12.56 -4.92 -7.05
CA ASN A 58 -12.39 -3.60 -7.65
C ASN A 58 -12.14 -2.50 -6.61
N CYS A 59 -12.80 -2.55 -5.45
CA CYS A 59 -12.54 -1.63 -4.35
C CYS A 59 -11.09 -1.76 -3.86
N ARG A 60 -10.62 -3.00 -3.63
CA ARG A 60 -9.20 -3.26 -3.27
C ARG A 60 -8.24 -2.75 -4.35
N ARG A 61 -8.57 -2.95 -5.62
CA ARG A 61 -7.77 -2.42 -6.74
C ARG A 61 -7.69 -0.89 -6.72
N MET A 62 -8.79 -0.20 -6.44
CA MET A 62 -8.81 1.26 -6.34
C MET A 62 -7.92 1.76 -5.21
N GLN A 63 -7.99 1.12 -4.04
CA GLN A 63 -7.10 1.44 -2.91
C GLN A 63 -5.63 1.28 -3.30
N ARG A 64 -5.25 0.16 -3.93
CA ARG A 64 -3.86 -0.05 -4.42
C ARG A 64 -3.40 1.01 -5.42
N LEU A 65 -4.27 1.47 -6.32
CA LEU A 65 -3.94 2.53 -7.28
C LEU A 65 -3.72 3.87 -6.59
N ILE A 66 -4.54 4.20 -5.59
CA ILE A 66 -4.38 5.40 -4.76
C ILE A 66 -3.02 5.35 -4.05
N ASP A 67 -2.69 4.21 -3.44
CA ASP A 67 -1.43 4.01 -2.72
C ASP A 67 -0.21 4.17 -3.63
N ALA A 68 -0.25 3.57 -4.82
CA ALA A 68 0.81 3.68 -5.81
C ALA A 68 1.02 5.13 -6.29
N VAL A 69 -0.07 5.89 -6.50
CA VAL A 69 0.00 7.31 -6.88
C VAL A 69 0.61 8.13 -5.74
N LEU A 70 0.17 7.92 -4.50
CA LEU A 70 0.75 8.61 -3.34
C LEU A 70 2.23 8.31 -3.18
N TRP A 71 2.63 7.06 -3.39
CA TRP A 71 4.02 6.64 -3.35
C TRP A 71 4.86 7.34 -4.43
N ALA A 72 4.37 7.37 -5.67
CA ALA A 72 5.05 8.01 -6.80
C ALA A 72 5.16 9.53 -6.67
N MET A 73 4.24 10.16 -5.94
CA MET A 73 4.22 11.62 -5.73
C MET A 73 5.08 12.10 -4.56
N ARG A 74 5.69 11.20 -3.78
CA ARG A 74 6.61 11.60 -2.71
C ARG A 74 7.78 12.41 -3.30
N PRO A 75 8.14 13.56 -2.72
CA PRO A 75 9.22 14.38 -3.27
C PRO A 75 10.56 13.62 -3.31
N PRO A 76 11.36 13.76 -4.37
CA PRO A 76 12.72 13.22 -4.41
C PRO A 76 13.55 13.83 -3.28
N GLY A 77 14.03 13.00 -2.36
CA GLY A 77 14.83 13.44 -1.19
C GLY A 77 14.03 13.77 0.08
N ALA A 78 12.70 13.58 0.09
CA ALA A 78 11.92 13.63 1.34
C ALA A 78 12.09 12.40 2.23
N LEU A 79 12.87 11.43 1.77
CA LEU A 79 13.09 10.15 2.42
C LEU A 79 14.60 10.03 2.66
N GLU A 80 15.02 10.32 3.89
CA GLU A 80 16.40 10.10 4.30
C GLU A 80 16.67 8.59 4.27
N ARG A 81 17.75 8.22 3.59
CA ARG A 81 18.27 6.86 3.65
C ARG A 81 19.04 6.72 4.94
N GLU A 82 18.79 5.61 5.62
CA GLU A 82 19.49 5.23 6.83
C GLU A 82 19.92 3.77 6.74
N PRO A 83 21.08 3.41 7.35
CA PRO A 83 21.43 2.01 7.53
C PRO A 83 20.34 1.29 8.31
N ALA A 84 19.79 0.22 7.72
CA ALA A 84 18.73 -0.56 8.32
C ALA A 84 18.86 -2.05 7.97
N ASP A 85 18.38 -2.91 8.87
CA ASP A 85 18.38 -4.35 8.66
C ASP A 85 17.15 -4.78 7.83
N LEU A 86 17.40 -5.26 6.62
CA LEU A 86 16.35 -5.71 5.70
C LEU A 86 15.51 -6.86 6.28
N ALA A 87 16.09 -7.72 7.13
CA ALA A 87 15.34 -8.81 7.77
C ALA A 87 14.28 -8.27 8.74
N GLN A 88 14.60 -7.19 9.47
CA GLN A 88 13.65 -6.52 10.35
C GLN A 88 12.55 -5.80 9.56
N ILE A 89 12.93 -5.13 8.46
CA ILE A 89 11.99 -4.47 7.55
C ILE A 89 11.01 -5.48 6.94
N ALA A 90 11.52 -6.63 6.44
CA ALA A 90 10.70 -7.69 5.88
C ALA A 90 9.77 -8.32 6.93
N SER A 91 10.25 -8.53 8.16
CA SER A 91 9.44 -9.03 9.27
C SER A 91 8.28 -8.09 9.62
N ALA A 92 8.55 -6.78 9.67
CA ALA A 92 7.52 -5.76 9.91
C ALA A 92 6.49 -5.70 8.77
N ALA A 93 6.93 -5.82 7.52
CA ALA A 93 6.04 -5.87 6.36
C ALA A 93 5.14 -7.12 6.37
N ALA A 94 5.71 -8.28 6.73
CA ALA A 94 4.95 -9.52 6.84
C ALA A 94 3.92 -9.48 7.97
N GLU A 95 4.20 -8.76 9.07
CA GLU A 95 3.20 -8.55 10.13
C GLU A 95 2.00 -7.75 9.62
N ILE A 96 2.25 -6.68 8.85
CA ILE A 96 1.18 -5.90 8.20
C ILE A 96 0.36 -6.81 7.27
N ALA A 97 1.03 -7.60 6.43
CA ALA A 97 0.37 -8.50 5.50
C ALA A 97 -0.47 -9.56 6.22
N ARG A 98 0.01 -10.11 7.34
CA ARG A 98 -0.75 -11.06 8.18
C ARG A 98 -2.00 -10.44 8.80
N VAL A 99 -1.92 -9.20 9.29
CA VAL A 99 -3.09 -8.47 9.80
C VAL A 99 -4.16 -8.29 8.71
N LEU A 100 -3.72 -8.13 7.46
CA LEU A 100 -4.59 -8.04 6.28
C LEU A 100 -5.04 -9.41 5.74
N GLY A 101 -4.71 -10.51 6.42
CA GLY A 101 -5.16 -11.86 6.06
C GLY A 101 -4.21 -12.64 5.13
N THR A 102 -3.06 -12.07 4.76
CA THR A 102 -2.08 -12.77 3.92
C THR A 102 -1.25 -13.77 4.75
N ALA A 103 -1.34 -15.06 4.42
CA ALA A 103 -0.53 -16.10 5.03
C ALA A 103 0.92 -16.06 4.53
N CYS A 104 1.83 -15.47 5.30
CA CYS A 104 3.25 -15.36 4.97
C CYS A 104 4.19 -15.62 6.16
N SER A 105 5.36 -16.19 5.87
CA SER A 105 6.47 -16.36 6.81
C SER A 105 7.74 -15.69 6.27
N VAL A 106 8.58 -15.20 7.18
CA VAL A 106 9.85 -14.56 6.84
C VAL A 106 10.98 -15.42 7.37
N VAL A 107 11.90 -15.79 6.49
CA VAL A 107 13.14 -16.53 6.73
C VAL A 107 14.26 -15.73 6.08
N ALA A 108 14.69 -14.68 6.78
CA ALA A 108 15.75 -13.80 6.32
C ALA A 108 16.90 -13.76 7.34
N GLU A 109 18.13 -13.79 6.84
CA GLU A 109 19.32 -13.45 7.63
C GLU A 109 19.47 -11.92 7.69
N SER A 110 20.03 -11.42 8.79
CA SER A 110 20.28 -9.99 8.97
C SER A 110 21.11 -9.44 7.81
N CYS A 111 20.65 -8.35 7.20
CA CYS A 111 21.24 -7.80 6.00
C CYS A 111 21.16 -6.28 6.05
N ASP A 112 22.29 -5.65 6.36
CA ASP A 112 22.40 -4.19 6.44
C ASP A 112 22.34 -3.56 5.05
N VAL A 113 21.36 -2.67 4.86
CA VAL A 113 21.14 -1.95 3.60
C VAL A 113 20.91 -0.46 3.86
N ASP A 114 21.37 0.39 2.94
CA ASP A 114 21.12 1.84 2.97
C ASP A 114 19.82 2.15 2.21
N VAL A 115 18.71 2.24 2.96
CA VAL A 115 17.36 2.34 2.41
C VAL A 115 16.53 3.34 3.20
N VAL A 116 15.31 3.59 2.73
CA VAL A 116 14.29 4.31 3.49
C VAL A 116 13.41 3.26 4.14
N PRO A 117 13.52 2.97 5.46
CA PRO A 117 12.91 1.77 6.03
C PRO A 117 11.40 1.72 5.88
N ALA A 118 10.72 2.85 6.10
CA ALA A 118 9.28 2.94 5.91
C ALA A 118 8.85 2.66 4.46
N ALA A 119 9.53 3.25 3.47
CA ALA A 119 9.18 3.05 2.07
C ALA A 119 9.51 1.62 1.59
N MET A 120 10.59 1.02 2.08
CA MET A 120 10.94 -0.37 1.78
C MET A 120 9.93 -1.34 2.40
N ARG A 121 9.55 -1.13 3.68
CA ARG A 121 8.51 -1.93 4.35
C ARG A 121 7.19 -1.85 3.59
N ASP A 122 6.74 -0.64 3.25
CA ASP A 122 5.47 -0.44 2.55
C ASP A 122 5.50 -1.13 1.18
N ALA A 123 6.62 -1.06 0.45
CA ALA A 123 6.80 -1.75 -0.81
C ALA A 123 6.74 -3.29 -0.66
N ILE A 124 7.42 -3.86 0.33
CA ILE A 124 7.38 -5.31 0.61
C ILE A 124 5.95 -5.73 0.99
N ALA A 125 5.25 -4.97 1.82
CA ALA A 125 3.88 -5.26 2.22
C ALA A 125 2.92 -5.23 1.00
N SER A 126 3.06 -4.26 0.11
CA SER A 126 2.29 -4.21 -1.14
C SER A 126 2.57 -5.39 -2.07
N LEU A 127 3.82 -5.88 -2.11
CA LEU A 127 4.16 -7.07 -2.89
C LEU A 127 3.54 -8.34 -2.29
N LEU A 128 3.49 -8.44 -0.95
CA LEU A 128 2.84 -9.55 -0.26
C LEU A 128 1.32 -9.57 -0.49
N ASP A 129 0.65 -8.40 -0.48
CA ASP A 129 -0.78 -8.27 -0.80
C ASP A 129 -1.14 -8.75 -2.21
N CYS A 130 -0.17 -8.79 -3.12
CA CYS A 130 -0.37 -9.30 -4.48
C CYS A 130 -0.29 -10.84 -4.56
N ILE A 131 0.06 -11.53 -3.48
CA ILE A 131 0.18 -12.99 -3.45
C ILE A 131 -1.21 -13.58 -3.20
N PRO A 132 -1.74 -14.43 -4.10
CA PRO A 132 -3.07 -15.01 -3.92
C PRO A 132 -3.14 -15.90 -2.68
N ASP A 133 -4.29 -15.89 -1.99
CA ASP A 133 -4.57 -16.56 -0.69
C ASP A 133 -4.18 -18.05 -0.56
N ARG A 134 -3.86 -18.71 -1.68
CA ARG A 134 -3.50 -20.14 -1.74
C ARG A 134 -2.00 -20.40 -1.83
N VAL A 135 -1.16 -19.37 -1.74
CA VAL A 135 0.30 -19.50 -1.89
C VAL A 135 0.99 -18.98 -0.64
N THR A 136 1.78 -19.85 0.00
CA THR A 136 2.67 -19.44 1.09
C THR A 136 3.82 -18.63 0.52
N ALA A 137 3.92 -17.37 0.92
CA ALA A 137 5.08 -16.53 0.64
C ALA A 137 6.18 -16.81 1.66
N VAL A 138 7.39 -17.10 1.17
CA VAL A 138 8.62 -17.18 1.97
C VAL A 138 9.51 -16.04 1.51
N LEU A 139 9.76 -15.08 2.40
CA LEU A 139 10.69 -13.96 2.21
C LEU A 139 12.03 -14.25 2.87
#